data_AF-A0A2J8A5V3-F1
#
_entry.id   AF-A0A2J8A5V3-F1
#
_cell.length_a   1.000
_cell.length_b   1.000
_cell.length_c   1.000
_cell.angle_alpha   90.00
_cell.angle_beta   90.00
_cell.angle_gamma   90.00
#
_symmetry.space_group_name_H-M   'P 1'
#
loop_
_entity.id
_entity.type
_entity.pdbx_description
1 polymer ?
#
loop_
_entity_poly.entity_id
_entity_poly.type
_entity_poly.pdbx_seq_one_letter_code
_entity_poly.pdbx_strand_id
1 'polypeptide(L)'
;MTVLASSDLLPHIVQHLTGDDRYRVREWCRGARSNFDARLVSRLRLSNYNRSGKQAVVTTEQAFKSACGIIGRGFSPEELTIDFRSGYMVELRQETESLLRLMAAQATDARPNPTTSLTLTARLLSPAVAQAAAAAFPCLIRLRLEEANAPGDTTAEALLMLLSCDAEGGGVADDGSSRTGPLAPALHFLELVDIQTLPPTYVTVLPRCGQLRELALPISCHGSFRVYRRAALERLAGLTQLQSLQLSTCNAADLPVLFRLTGLTSLGFGLNSTLDLIKAGPCVPMLARLRDLRLVDTAIALSCSAWSELVALTSLEAQTLAPPLRELWGPGRPCDPSGWRLPPHLCRLVLHGCSHDVAALARVQLPASLTCIEFTSHPSPSHPSSGLTLDLRQQELHVSARGQLLPAGEAVLRKALGLLVGPLVRPHLAFLRVQYSQELEYGPRELAGCHRRWLVALRGAAGLEALHLGSVKLGREDLAEVVQHHGNVQELDLHGPVPERALSLLARMPRLRKLSFCTDAFQEGSGGPVRTHEFWDDGGPDPPDAARIAALSAILLELCTAAGPRLATVRVQAMHPSDACEALLEDMLDLPSEVRSRLVVDTGYAHRG
;
A
#
# COMPACT_ATOMS: atom_id res chain seq x y z
N MET A 1 17.39 22.52 -21.62
CA MET A 1 18.25 22.30 -22.80
C MET A 1 17.49 21.38 -23.75
N THR A 2 16.83 21.97 -24.74
CA THR A 2 16.14 21.26 -25.83
C THR A 2 17.20 20.70 -26.77
N VAL A 3 17.51 19.42 -26.63
CA VAL A 3 18.36 18.70 -27.58
C VAL A 3 17.54 18.54 -28.86
N LEU A 4 17.90 19.34 -29.87
CA LEU A 4 17.46 19.14 -31.25
C LEU A 4 17.70 17.67 -31.61
N ALA A 5 16.66 17.02 -32.12
CA ALA A 5 16.76 15.75 -32.81
C ALA A 5 17.64 15.96 -34.06
N SER A 6 18.96 15.95 -33.89
CA SER A 6 19.87 15.89 -35.02
C SER A 6 19.79 14.48 -35.57
N SER A 7 19.06 14.35 -36.68
CA SER A 7 19.19 13.30 -37.68
C SER A 7 20.64 12.79 -37.75
N ASP A 8 20.78 11.47 -37.68
CA ASP A 8 22.02 10.70 -37.79
C ASP A 8 22.95 11.23 -38.90
N LEU A 9 23.95 12.05 -38.51
CA LEU A 9 25.05 12.47 -39.40
C LEU A 9 26.06 11.34 -39.62
N LEU A 10 26.02 10.32 -38.78
CA LEU A 10 26.99 9.23 -38.71
C LEU A 10 26.98 8.35 -39.99
N PRO A 11 25.83 7.93 -40.53
CA PRO A 11 25.75 7.27 -41.83
C PRO A 11 26.35 8.11 -42.97
N HIS A 12 26.17 9.43 -42.93
CA HIS A 12 26.70 10.35 -43.95
C HIS A 12 28.21 10.58 -43.86
N ILE A 13 28.81 10.45 -42.68
CA ILE A 13 30.27 10.50 -42.53
C ILE A 13 30.89 9.14 -42.91
N VAL A 14 30.27 8.03 -42.48
CA VAL A 14 30.76 6.66 -42.71
C VAL A 14 30.83 6.29 -44.21
N GLN A 15 29.94 6.84 -45.04
CA GLN A 15 29.94 6.59 -46.49
C GLN A 15 31.17 7.16 -47.22
N HIS A 16 31.82 8.20 -46.70
CA HIS A 16 32.99 8.83 -47.34
C HIS A 16 34.34 8.32 -46.83
N LEU A 17 34.35 7.43 -45.83
CA LEU A 17 35.57 6.84 -45.28
C LEU A 17 36.03 5.62 -46.08
N THR A 18 37.36 5.45 -46.20
CA THR A 18 37.99 4.27 -46.79
C THR A 18 37.84 3.04 -45.88
N GLY A 19 38.13 1.83 -46.38
CA GLY A 19 37.81 0.57 -45.69
C GLY A 19 38.27 0.49 -44.22
N ASP A 20 39.53 0.84 -43.95
CA ASP A 20 40.11 0.80 -42.60
C ASP A 20 39.56 1.91 -41.69
N ASP A 21 39.39 3.13 -42.22
CA ASP A 21 38.84 4.25 -41.45
C ASP A 21 37.36 4.02 -41.11
N ARG A 22 36.61 3.41 -42.02
CA ARG A 22 35.22 3.03 -41.82
C ARG A 22 35.09 1.99 -40.70
N TYR A 23 36.02 1.03 -40.63
CA TYR A 23 36.07 0.06 -39.55
C TYR A 23 36.38 0.74 -38.20
N ARG A 24 37.41 1.60 -38.16
CA ARG A 24 37.81 2.33 -36.94
C ARG A 24 36.70 3.25 -36.42
N VAL A 25 36.00 3.97 -37.30
CA VAL A 25 34.88 4.84 -36.89
C VAL A 25 33.69 4.02 -36.41
N ARG A 26 33.39 2.87 -37.01
CA ARG A 26 32.35 1.97 -36.49
C ARG A 26 32.68 1.39 -35.13
N GLU A 27 33.93 0.97 -34.92
CA GLU A 27 34.43 0.53 -33.61
C GLU A 27 34.34 1.65 -32.59
N TRP A 28 34.80 2.87 -32.94
CA TRP A 28 34.74 4.01 -32.04
C TRP A 28 33.30 4.43 -31.71
N CYS A 29 32.39 4.43 -32.68
CA CYS A 29 30.98 4.76 -32.44
C CYS A 29 30.24 3.66 -31.67
N ARG A 30 30.60 2.37 -31.87
CA ARG A 30 30.12 1.28 -30.99
C ARG A 30 30.65 1.46 -29.58
N GLY A 31 31.93 1.78 -29.41
CA GLY A 31 32.53 2.09 -28.12
C GLY A 31 31.87 3.29 -27.45
N ALA A 32 31.65 4.38 -28.18
CA ALA A 32 31.03 5.60 -27.69
C ALA A 32 29.55 5.39 -27.34
N ARG A 33 28.79 4.66 -28.15
CA ARG A 33 27.38 4.34 -27.87
C ARG A 33 27.26 3.32 -26.74
N SER A 34 28.13 2.31 -26.69
CA SER A 34 28.23 1.39 -25.55
C SER A 34 28.59 2.15 -24.27
N ASN A 35 29.49 3.13 -24.32
CA ASN A 35 29.84 4.00 -23.18
C ASN A 35 28.71 4.97 -22.81
N PHE A 36 27.93 5.44 -23.78
CA PHE A 36 26.79 6.33 -23.57
C PHE A 36 25.60 5.58 -22.96
N ASP A 37 25.25 4.43 -23.52
CA ASP A 37 24.21 3.54 -22.99
C ASP A 37 24.65 3.00 -21.61
N ALA A 38 25.94 2.71 -21.43
CA ALA A 38 26.56 2.40 -20.14
C ALA A 38 26.47 3.54 -19.11
N ARG A 39 26.31 4.79 -19.52
CA ARG A 39 26.11 5.91 -18.59
C ARG A 39 24.64 6.20 -18.32
N LEU A 40 23.75 5.78 -19.22
CA LEU A 40 22.29 5.98 -19.09
C LEU A 40 21.61 4.91 -18.24
N VAL A 41 22.17 3.70 -18.20
CA VAL A 41 21.62 2.60 -17.39
C VAL A 41 22.21 2.66 -15.99
N SER A 42 21.56 3.38 -15.08
CA SER A 42 21.95 3.44 -13.66
C SER A 42 21.79 2.09 -12.93
N ARG A 43 21.07 1.13 -13.53
CA ARG A 43 20.64 -0.12 -12.89
C ARG A 43 20.94 -1.34 -13.75
N LEU A 44 21.74 -2.27 -13.23
CA LEU A 44 21.90 -3.60 -13.82
C LEU A 44 21.18 -4.63 -12.97
N ARG A 45 20.20 -5.33 -13.55
CA ARG A 45 19.45 -6.39 -12.87
C ARG A 45 19.66 -7.73 -13.55
N LEU A 46 20.23 -8.68 -12.81
CA LEU A 46 20.33 -10.09 -13.15
C LEU A 46 19.28 -10.82 -12.31
N SER A 47 18.31 -11.45 -12.95
CA SER A 47 17.32 -12.22 -12.21
C SER A 47 16.74 -13.38 -13.02
N ASN A 48 16.26 -14.40 -12.31
CA ASN A 48 15.60 -15.56 -12.91
C ASN A 48 14.18 -15.74 -12.36
N TYR A 49 13.36 -14.68 -12.44
CA TYR A 49 11.93 -14.82 -12.16
C TYR A 49 11.30 -15.71 -13.23
N ASN A 50 10.59 -16.76 -12.79
CA ASN A 50 9.68 -17.61 -13.58
C ASN A 50 10.29 -18.80 -14.36
N ARG A 51 11.55 -19.20 -14.15
CA ARG A 51 12.06 -20.44 -14.76
C ARG A 51 12.44 -21.47 -13.71
N SER A 52 11.73 -22.60 -13.74
CA SER A 52 12.06 -23.81 -12.98
C SER A 52 12.77 -24.83 -13.88
N GLY A 53 13.68 -25.61 -13.30
CA GLY A 53 14.32 -26.74 -13.97
C GLY A 53 15.47 -26.35 -14.91
N LYS A 54 15.82 -27.23 -15.85
CA LYS A 54 17.04 -27.13 -16.68
C LYS A 54 17.14 -25.86 -17.53
N GLN A 55 16.01 -25.29 -17.95
CA GLN A 55 16.00 -24.03 -18.72
C GLN A 55 16.53 -22.83 -17.91
N ALA A 56 16.43 -22.86 -16.58
CA ALA A 56 16.96 -21.81 -15.71
C ALA A 56 18.49 -21.71 -15.76
N VAL A 57 19.18 -22.85 -15.84
CA VAL A 57 20.65 -22.92 -15.77
C VAL A 57 21.28 -22.27 -16.99
N VAL A 58 20.87 -22.69 -18.19
CA VAL A 58 21.38 -22.16 -19.47
C VAL A 58 21.16 -20.66 -19.58
N THR A 59 20.00 -20.17 -19.12
CA THR A 59 19.71 -18.74 -19.16
C THR A 59 20.50 -17.94 -18.14
N THR A 60 20.87 -18.55 -17.01
CA THR A 60 21.65 -17.87 -15.98
C THR A 60 23.10 -17.71 -16.43
N GLU A 61 23.72 -18.76 -16.96
CA GLU A 61 25.08 -18.69 -17.52
C GLU A 61 25.17 -17.63 -18.63
N GLN A 62 24.17 -17.61 -19.53
CA GLN A 62 24.10 -16.60 -20.59
C GLN A 62 23.92 -15.17 -20.03
N ALA A 63 23.16 -15.01 -18.95
CA ALA A 63 23.00 -13.71 -18.28
C ALA A 63 24.31 -13.22 -17.67
N PHE A 64 25.06 -14.08 -16.97
CA PHE A 64 26.37 -13.74 -16.43
C PHE A 64 27.41 -13.45 -17.51
N LYS A 65 27.48 -14.26 -18.57
CA LYS A 65 28.34 -13.99 -19.74
C LYS A 65 28.03 -12.63 -20.37
N SER A 66 26.75 -12.31 -20.51
CA SER A 66 26.31 -11.01 -21.05
C SER A 66 26.71 -9.88 -20.10
N ALA A 67 26.50 -10.05 -18.79
CA ALA A 67 26.89 -9.06 -17.78
C ALA A 67 28.41 -8.83 -17.75
N CYS A 68 29.22 -9.89 -17.77
CA CYS A 68 30.67 -9.82 -17.88
C CYS A 68 31.12 -9.10 -19.15
N GLY A 69 30.45 -9.33 -20.28
CA GLY A 69 30.74 -8.63 -21.53
C GLY A 69 30.39 -7.14 -21.47
N ILE A 70 29.30 -6.76 -20.80
CA ILE A 70 28.90 -5.37 -20.58
C ILE A 70 29.89 -4.67 -19.65
N ILE A 71 30.18 -5.27 -18.50
CA ILE A 71 31.13 -4.76 -17.51
C ILE A 71 32.52 -4.68 -18.13
N GLY A 72 32.98 -5.73 -18.81
CA GLY A 72 34.23 -5.81 -19.58
C GLY A 72 34.50 -4.62 -20.51
N ARG A 73 33.45 -3.94 -20.97
CA ARG A 73 33.52 -2.75 -21.84
C ARG A 73 33.58 -1.42 -21.07
N GLY A 74 33.72 -1.45 -19.75
CA GLY A 74 33.83 -0.28 -18.87
C GLY A 74 32.50 0.20 -18.27
N PHE A 75 31.44 -0.62 -18.32
CA PHE A 75 30.17 -0.27 -17.68
C PHE A 75 30.24 -0.43 -16.16
N SER A 76 29.82 0.62 -15.45
CA SER A 76 29.76 0.66 -13.99
C SER A 76 28.38 1.15 -13.53
N PRO A 77 27.44 0.24 -13.21
CA PRO A 77 26.10 0.62 -12.76
C PRO A 77 26.16 1.31 -11.39
N GLU A 78 25.25 2.24 -11.12
CA GLU A 78 25.07 2.82 -9.79
C GLU A 78 24.43 1.81 -8.82
N GLU A 79 23.52 0.98 -9.35
CA GLU A 79 22.81 -0.06 -8.61
C GLU A 79 22.92 -1.41 -9.34
N LEU A 80 23.40 -2.42 -8.60
CA LEU A 80 23.49 -3.80 -9.07
C LEU A 80 22.51 -4.69 -8.31
N THR A 81 21.64 -5.39 -9.03
CA THR A 81 20.70 -6.36 -8.46
C THR A 81 21.01 -7.75 -9.01
N ILE A 82 21.29 -8.71 -8.14
CA ILE A 82 21.52 -10.12 -8.47
C ILE A 82 20.52 -10.96 -7.66
N ASP A 83 19.43 -11.35 -8.32
CA ASP A 83 18.27 -11.99 -7.70
C ASP A 83 17.96 -13.34 -8.36
N PHE A 84 18.60 -14.39 -7.84
CA PHE A 84 18.43 -15.77 -8.32
C PHE A 84 17.83 -16.64 -7.22
N ARG A 85 16.57 -17.01 -7.40
CA ARG A 85 15.78 -17.81 -6.43
C ARG A 85 15.81 -19.32 -6.69
N SER A 86 16.29 -19.74 -7.86
CA SER A 86 16.33 -21.14 -8.30
C SER A 86 17.64 -21.46 -9.03
N GLY A 87 18.06 -22.73 -9.01
CA GLY A 87 19.27 -23.21 -9.67
C GLY A 87 20.27 -23.89 -8.74
N TYR A 88 21.42 -24.30 -9.28
CA TYR A 88 22.52 -24.85 -8.50
C TYR A 88 23.27 -23.74 -7.78
N MET A 89 22.98 -23.55 -6.49
CA MET A 89 23.50 -22.41 -5.71
C MET A 89 25.04 -22.29 -5.70
N VAL A 90 25.77 -23.41 -5.81
CA VAL A 90 27.24 -23.40 -5.86
C VAL A 90 27.74 -22.74 -7.14
N GLU A 91 27.19 -23.11 -8.29
CA GLU A 91 27.51 -22.51 -9.59
C GLU A 91 27.13 -21.02 -9.60
N LEU A 92 25.93 -20.68 -9.10
CA LEU A 92 25.49 -19.29 -9.01
C LEU A 92 26.41 -18.42 -8.14
N ARG A 93 26.94 -18.97 -7.04
CA ARG A 93 27.93 -18.29 -6.20
C ARG A 93 29.23 -18.04 -6.95
N GLN A 94 29.74 -19.04 -7.67
CA GLN A 94 30.97 -18.93 -8.46
C GLN A 94 30.83 -17.91 -9.60
N GLU A 95 29.70 -17.89 -10.29
CA GLU A 95 29.41 -16.90 -11.34
C GLU A 95 29.27 -15.49 -10.76
N THR A 96 28.58 -15.35 -9.62
CA THR A 96 28.46 -14.07 -8.91
C THR A 96 29.83 -13.56 -8.46
N GLU A 97 30.65 -14.43 -7.87
CA GLU A 97 32.03 -14.13 -7.45
C GLU A 97 32.90 -13.71 -8.64
N SER A 98 32.82 -14.42 -9.76
CA SER A 98 33.58 -14.11 -10.98
C SER A 98 33.20 -12.76 -11.57
N LEU A 99 31.89 -12.46 -11.60
CA LEU A 99 31.37 -11.16 -12.02
C LEU A 99 31.91 -10.02 -11.14
N LEU A 100 31.84 -10.19 -9.82
CA LEU A 100 32.31 -9.18 -8.86
C LEU A 100 33.83 -8.99 -8.92
N ARG A 101 34.62 -10.05 -9.10
CA ARG A 101 36.07 -9.94 -9.31
C ARG A 101 36.40 -9.18 -10.59
N LEU A 102 35.66 -9.40 -11.67
CA LEU A 102 35.82 -8.64 -12.90
C LEU A 102 35.56 -7.14 -12.64
N MET A 103 34.50 -6.81 -11.90
CA MET A 103 34.23 -5.42 -11.50
C MET A 103 35.34 -4.83 -10.63
N ALA A 104 35.88 -5.61 -9.69
CA ALA A 104 36.99 -5.20 -8.83
C ALA A 104 38.26 -4.89 -9.63
N ALA A 105 38.63 -5.77 -10.58
CA ALA A 105 39.78 -5.56 -11.46
C ALA A 105 39.63 -4.30 -12.33
N GLN A 106 38.40 -3.93 -12.71
CA GLN A 106 38.16 -2.69 -13.43
C GLN A 106 38.21 -1.44 -12.55
N ALA A 107 37.82 -1.56 -11.29
CA ALA A 107 37.85 -0.45 -10.34
C ALA A 107 39.28 0.00 -10.01
N THR A 108 40.27 -0.91 -10.04
CA THR A 108 41.68 -0.59 -9.79
C THR A 108 42.34 0.19 -10.92
N ASP A 109 41.89 0.00 -12.16
CA ASP A 109 42.64 0.46 -13.34
C ASP A 109 42.21 1.86 -13.83
N ALA A 110 40.97 2.30 -13.55
CA ALA A 110 40.41 3.46 -14.26
C ALA A 110 39.72 4.52 -13.39
N ARG A 111 39.10 4.15 -12.26
CA ARG A 111 38.40 4.99 -11.24
C ARG A 111 37.67 4.07 -10.25
N PRO A 112 37.48 4.47 -8.99
CA PRO A 112 36.64 3.72 -8.06
C PRO A 112 35.23 3.56 -8.65
N ASN A 113 34.69 2.34 -8.55
CA ASN A 113 33.40 2.01 -9.12
C ASN A 113 32.28 2.84 -8.44
N PRO A 114 31.43 3.57 -9.20
CA PRO A 114 30.33 4.36 -8.66
C PRO A 114 29.18 3.53 -8.07
N THR A 115 29.21 2.19 -8.14
CA THR A 115 28.15 1.37 -7.55
C THR A 115 28.03 1.62 -6.04
N THR A 116 26.91 2.21 -5.64
CA THR A 116 26.60 2.52 -4.24
C THR A 116 25.54 1.59 -3.65
N SER A 117 24.83 0.84 -4.48
CA SER A 117 23.74 -0.05 -4.08
C SER A 117 23.92 -1.45 -4.64
N LEU A 118 23.85 -2.45 -3.75
CA LEU A 118 23.93 -3.86 -4.09
C LEU A 118 22.73 -4.60 -3.51
N THR A 119 21.97 -5.28 -4.36
CA THR A 119 20.90 -6.21 -3.96
C THR A 119 21.32 -7.63 -4.31
N LEU A 120 21.30 -8.55 -3.34
CA LEU A 120 21.68 -9.96 -3.52
C LEU A 120 20.62 -10.87 -2.90
N THR A 121 20.36 -12.03 -3.50
CA THR A 121 19.75 -13.16 -2.77
C THR A 121 20.72 -13.63 -1.69
N ALA A 122 20.30 -13.66 -0.42
CA ALA A 122 21.14 -13.99 0.74
C ALA A 122 21.85 -15.35 0.59
N ARG A 123 21.23 -16.30 -0.12
CA ARG A 123 21.82 -17.61 -0.41
C ARG A 123 23.05 -17.54 -1.33
N LEU A 124 23.21 -16.49 -2.12
CA LEU A 124 24.39 -16.24 -2.97
C LEU A 124 25.55 -15.67 -2.15
N LEU A 125 25.29 -15.15 -0.95
CA LEU A 125 26.30 -14.50 -0.15
C LEU A 125 27.16 -15.55 0.58
N SER A 126 28.32 -15.83 -0.01
CA SER A 126 29.40 -16.64 0.56
C SER A 126 30.59 -15.76 0.96
N PRO A 127 31.55 -16.25 1.76
CA PRO A 127 32.80 -15.54 2.06
C PRO A 127 33.52 -14.98 0.83
N ALA A 128 33.62 -15.77 -0.23
CA ALA A 128 34.29 -15.36 -1.45
C ALA A 128 33.50 -14.28 -2.22
N VAL A 129 32.17 -14.39 -2.25
CA VAL A 129 31.29 -13.36 -2.83
C VAL A 129 31.35 -12.07 -2.03
N ALA A 130 31.37 -12.15 -0.69
CA ALA A 130 31.54 -11.01 0.20
C ALA A 130 32.86 -10.28 -0.05
N GLN A 131 33.98 -11.02 -0.10
CA GLN A 131 35.29 -10.45 -0.40
C GLN A 131 35.34 -9.82 -1.79
N ALA A 132 34.77 -10.47 -2.81
CA ALA A 132 34.70 -9.95 -4.15
C ALA A 132 33.83 -8.68 -4.23
N ALA A 133 32.70 -8.64 -3.53
CA ALA A 133 31.83 -7.46 -3.46
C ALA A 133 32.51 -6.28 -2.77
N ALA A 134 33.20 -6.51 -1.66
CA ALA A 134 33.95 -5.45 -0.97
C ALA A 134 35.08 -4.89 -1.85
N ALA A 135 35.79 -5.75 -2.60
CA ALA A 135 36.79 -5.31 -3.56
C ALA A 135 36.18 -4.57 -4.76
N ALA A 136 35.01 -5.01 -5.24
CA ALA A 136 34.31 -4.39 -6.37
C ALA A 136 33.70 -3.03 -6.04
N PHE A 137 33.25 -2.85 -4.80
CA PHE A 137 32.44 -1.72 -4.36
C PHE A 137 32.98 -1.07 -3.08
N PRO A 138 34.14 -0.39 -3.14
CA PRO A 138 34.69 0.31 -1.97
C PRO A 138 33.76 1.42 -1.48
N CYS A 139 32.87 1.93 -2.34
CA CYS A 139 31.87 2.94 -2.03
C CYS A 139 30.47 2.36 -1.79
N LEU A 140 30.33 1.09 -1.41
CA LEU A 140 29.03 0.49 -1.16
C LEU A 140 28.34 1.14 0.04
N ILE A 141 27.22 1.83 -0.20
CA ILE A 141 26.45 2.56 0.83
C ILE A 141 25.22 1.73 1.25
N ARG A 142 24.61 1.02 0.30
CA ARG A 142 23.36 0.27 0.49
C ARG A 142 23.53 -1.20 0.14
N LEU A 143 23.15 -2.08 1.06
CA LEU A 143 23.09 -3.52 0.84
C LEU A 143 21.67 -4.01 1.13
N ARG A 144 21.06 -4.69 0.17
CA ARG A 144 19.76 -5.33 0.31
C ARG A 144 19.93 -6.83 0.11
N LEU A 145 19.51 -7.62 1.10
CA LEU A 145 19.54 -9.08 1.05
C LEU A 145 18.13 -9.64 0.96
N GLU A 146 17.83 -10.30 -0.15
CA GLU A 146 16.58 -11.03 -0.39
C GLU A 146 16.65 -12.44 0.22
N GLU A 147 15.52 -13.03 0.63
CA GLU A 147 15.46 -14.39 1.21
C GLU A 147 16.38 -14.63 2.43
N ALA A 148 16.53 -13.65 3.31
CA ALA A 148 17.46 -13.73 4.44
C ALA A 148 17.00 -14.69 5.58
N ASN A 149 15.91 -15.45 5.36
CA ASN A 149 15.40 -16.55 6.20
C ASN A 149 16.28 -17.81 6.24
N ALA A 150 17.05 -18.06 5.20
CA ALA A 150 17.85 -19.28 5.08
C ALA A 150 19.37 -19.04 5.14
N PRO A 151 19.90 -18.25 6.10
CA PRO A 151 21.33 -18.12 6.24
C PRO A 151 21.84 -19.40 6.91
N GLY A 152 22.57 -20.20 6.16
CA GLY A 152 23.56 -21.08 6.81
C GLY A 152 24.62 -20.21 7.50
N ASP A 153 25.41 -20.81 8.37
CA ASP A 153 26.51 -20.10 9.07
C ASP A 153 27.41 -19.31 8.11
N THR A 154 27.59 -19.84 6.89
CA THR A 154 28.33 -19.21 5.77
C THR A 154 27.82 -17.81 5.39
N THR A 155 26.51 -17.53 5.41
CA THR A 155 25.96 -16.22 5.03
C THR A 155 26.25 -15.17 6.09
N ALA A 156 26.19 -15.57 7.37
CA ALA A 156 26.50 -14.66 8.47
C ALA A 156 28.00 -14.36 8.56
N GLU A 157 28.85 -15.35 8.29
CA GLU A 157 30.29 -15.17 8.16
C GLU A 157 30.63 -14.23 6.98
N ALA A 158 29.97 -14.43 5.84
CA ALA A 158 30.09 -13.54 4.68
C ALA A 158 29.65 -12.10 4.98
N LEU A 159 28.58 -11.93 5.75
CA LEU A 159 28.18 -10.61 6.26
C LEU A 159 29.21 -10.02 7.23
N LEU A 160 29.75 -10.82 8.16
CA LEU A 160 30.86 -10.37 9.00
C LEU A 160 32.02 -9.89 8.15
N MET A 161 32.38 -10.59 7.07
CA MET A 161 33.44 -10.15 6.16
C MET A 161 33.11 -8.84 5.44
N LEU A 162 31.86 -8.65 5.01
CA LEU A 162 31.43 -7.39 4.40
C LEU A 162 31.39 -6.22 5.40
N LEU A 163 31.14 -6.51 6.67
CA LEU A 163 30.77 -5.49 7.67
C LEU A 163 31.86 -5.22 8.71
N SER A 164 32.79 -6.15 8.93
CA SER A 164 33.82 -6.03 9.97
C SER A 164 34.91 -5.08 9.51
N CYS A 165 35.18 -4.08 10.35
CA CYS A 165 36.20 -3.06 10.13
C CYS A 165 37.54 -3.39 10.81
N ASP A 166 37.77 -4.62 11.27
CA ASP A 166 38.86 -4.93 12.21
C ASP A 166 40.24 -4.75 11.57
N ALA A 167 40.71 -3.51 11.64
CA ALA A 167 42.08 -3.06 11.42
C ALA A 167 42.89 -3.05 12.72
N GLU A 168 42.48 -3.82 13.74
CA GLU A 168 43.29 -4.03 14.94
C GLU A 168 44.39 -5.08 14.70
N GLY A 169 45.20 -4.81 13.68
CA GLY A 169 46.48 -5.48 13.45
C GLY A 169 47.57 -4.88 14.35
N GLY A 170 47.37 -4.90 15.66
CA GLY A 170 48.42 -4.71 16.67
C GLY A 170 49.25 -5.98 16.80
N GLY A 171 49.93 -6.37 15.71
CA GLY A 171 50.76 -7.57 15.64
C GLY A 171 52.01 -7.27 14.83
N VAL A 172 53.14 -7.34 15.52
CA VAL A 172 54.51 -7.05 15.06
C VAL A 172 54.83 -7.73 13.73
N ALA A 173 55.53 -6.99 12.88
CA ALA A 173 56.03 -7.40 11.57
C ALA A 173 56.76 -8.75 11.60
N ASP A 174 56.43 -9.65 10.67
CA ASP A 174 57.39 -10.11 9.66
C ASP A 174 56.68 -10.92 8.54
N ASP A 175 57.30 -10.94 7.36
CA ASP A 175 56.94 -11.68 6.14
C ASP A 175 55.75 -11.21 5.27
N GLY A 176 56.05 -10.22 4.40
CA GLY A 176 55.97 -10.33 2.94
C GLY A 176 54.66 -10.65 2.20
N SER A 177 53.57 -11.00 2.89
CA SER A 177 52.30 -11.35 2.26
C SER A 177 51.38 -10.13 2.14
N SER A 178 50.85 -9.90 0.94
CA SER A 178 49.97 -8.79 0.55
C SER A 178 48.85 -8.54 1.56
N ARG A 179 49.09 -7.58 2.48
CA ARG A 179 48.08 -7.03 3.40
C ARG A 179 46.99 -6.36 2.56
N THR A 180 45.91 -7.08 2.32
CA THR A 180 44.63 -6.51 1.92
C THR A 180 44.17 -5.64 3.10
N GLY A 181 44.17 -4.32 2.91
CA GLY A 181 43.68 -3.38 3.91
C GLY A 181 42.22 -3.66 4.28
N PRO A 182 41.70 -3.07 5.37
CA PRO A 182 40.33 -3.27 5.81
C PRO A 182 39.38 -2.98 4.64
N LEU A 183 38.65 -4.03 4.26
CA LEU A 183 37.73 -4.08 3.11
C LEU A 183 36.43 -3.30 3.37
N ALA A 184 36.30 -2.62 4.51
CA ALA A 184 35.02 -2.16 5.01
C ALA A 184 34.43 -1.06 4.11
N PRO A 185 33.38 -1.37 3.33
CA PRO A 185 32.64 -0.32 2.68
C PRO A 185 31.97 0.54 3.74
N ALA A 186 31.79 1.82 3.45
CA ALA A 186 31.02 2.74 4.29
C ALA A 186 29.52 2.40 4.19
N LEU A 187 29.13 1.21 4.65
CA LEU A 187 27.75 0.76 4.57
C LEU A 187 26.90 1.54 5.56
N HIS A 188 25.96 2.34 5.04
CA HIS A 188 25.05 3.15 5.84
C HIS A 188 23.66 2.52 5.93
N PHE A 189 23.25 1.73 4.93
CA PHE A 189 21.92 1.15 4.83
C PHE A 189 22.01 -0.36 4.62
N LEU A 190 21.31 -1.11 5.47
CA LEU A 190 21.13 -2.55 5.34
C LEU A 190 19.64 -2.89 5.36
N GLU A 191 19.16 -3.54 4.30
CA GLU A 191 17.81 -4.09 4.22
C GLU A 191 17.88 -5.62 4.16
N LEU A 192 17.17 -6.29 5.07
CA LEU A 192 17.07 -7.74 5.09
C LEU A 192 15.63 -8.16 4.83
N VAL A 193 15.35 -8.53 3.59
CA VAL A 193 14.01 -8.90 3.10
C VAL A 193 13.75 -10.36 3.38
N ASP A 194 12.48 -10.69 3.63
CA ASP A 194 12.02 -12.03 3.97
C ASP A 194 12.82 -12.62 5.15
N ILE A 195 12.88 -11.89 6.27
CA ILE A 195 13.34 -12.42 7.56
C ILE A 195 12.13 -12.66 8.49
N GLN A 196 11.95 -13.90 8.91
CA GLN A 196 10.98 -14.37 9.90
C GLN A 196 11.51 -14.16 11.32
N THR A 197 12.81 -14.39 11.53
CA THR A 197 13.49 -14.16 12.80
C THR A 197 14.90 -13.67 12.51
N LEU A 198 15.33 -12.58 13.16
CA LEU A 198 16.71 -12.12 13.05
C LEU A 198 17.63 -13.24 13.59
N PRO A 199 18.40 -13.93 12.74
CA PRO A 199 19.18 -15.08 13.20
C PRO A 199 20.22 -14.62 14.22
N PRO A 200 20.52 -15.40 15.27
CA PRO A 200 21.45 -14.99 16.34
C PRO A 200 22.77 -14.44 15.81
N THR A 201 23.24 -15.01 14.70
CA THR A 201 24.46 -14.64 14.01
C THR A 201 24.41 -13.22 13.48
N TYR A 202 23.36 -12.79 12.77
CA TYR A 202 23.22 -11.38 12.33
C TYR A 202 23.31 -10.43 13.51
N VAL A 203 22.71 -10.84 14.63
CA VAL A 203 22.64 -10.01 15.82
C VAL A 203 24.00 -9.80 16.47
N THR A 204 24.96 -10.71 16.29
CA THR A 204 26.35 -10.50 16.75
C THR A 204 27.18 -9.67 15.76
N VAL A 205 26.82 -9.67 14.47
CA VAL A 205 27.51 -8.91 13.42
C VAL A 205 27.16 -7.43 13.47
N LEU A 206 25.87 -7.10 13.55
CA LEU A 206 25.37 -5.73 13.38
C LEU A 206 26.05 -4.72 14.31
N PRO A 207 26.33 -5.01 15.60
CA PRO A 207 27.03 -4.08 16.49
C PRO A 207 28.44 -3.67 16.02
N ARG A 208 29.08 -4.49 15.18
CA ARG A 208 30.40 -4.18 14.59
C ARG A 208 30.30 -3.18 13.44
N CYS A 209 29.09 -2.88 12.95
CA CYS A 209 28.84 -1.95 11.85
C CYS A 209 28.78 -0.51 12.38
N GLY A 210 29.94 0.09 12.71
CA GLY A 210 30.00 1.43 13.30
C GLY A 210 29.41 2.56 12.44
N GLN A 211 29.28 2.35 11.12
CA GLN A 211 28.75 3.34 10.17
C GLN A 211 27.27 3.11 9.81
N LEU A 212 26.66 2.00 10.25
CA LEU A 212 25.28 1.68 9.88
C LEU A 212 24.31 2.72 10.47
N ARG A 213 23.59 3.45 9.60
CA ARG A 213 22.61 4.48 9.99
C ARG A 213 21.18 4.00 9.82
N GLU A 214 20.95 3.09 8.89
CA GLU A 214 19.62 2.64 8.51
C GLU A 214 19.59 1.12 8.48
N LEU A 215 18.64 0.54 9.23
CA LEU A 215 18.37 -0.89 9.22
C LEU A 215 16.90 -1.12 8.90
N ALA A 216 16.63 -1.83 7.80
CA ALA A 216 15.29 -2.20 7.39
C ALA A 216 15.11 -3.71 7.45
N LEU A 217 14.12 -4.15 8.21
CA LEU A 217 13.68 -5.54 8.33
C LEU A 217 12.21 -5.61 7.88
N PRO A 218 11.92 -5.39 6.58
CA PRO A 218 10.56 -5.20 6.09
C PRO A 218 9.66 -6.43 6.27
N ILE A 219 8.36 -6.16 6.30
CA ILE A 219 7.31 -7.18 6.34
C ILE A 219 7.36 -7.97 5.04
N SER A 220 7.57 -9.29 5.12
CA SER A 220 7.24 -10.19 4.02
C SER A 220 5.72 -10.22 3.88
N CYS A 221 5.18 -9.85 2.71
CA CYS A 221 3.75 -9.77 2.40
C CYS A 221 2.94 -11.09 2.56
N HIS A 222 3.55 -12.15 3.09
CA HIS A 222 2.99 -13.48 3.24
C HIS A 222 2.49 -13.74 4.66
N GLY A 223 1.52 -12.95 5.13
CA GLY A 223 0.49 -13.26 6.15
C GLY A 223 0.86 -13.87 7.51
N SER A 224 2.11 -14.21 7.76
CA SER A 224 2.62 -14.79 9.00
C SER A 224 3.38 -13.72 9.76
N PHE A 225 2.62 -12.85 10.43
CA PHE A 225 3.17 -11.87 11.35
C PHE A 225 3.87 -12.60 12.50
N ARG A 226 5.20 -12.66 12.48
CA ARG A 226 5.99 -13.18 13.60
C ARG A 226 6.65 -12.02 14.34
N VAL A 227 6.27 -11.86 15.59
CA VAL A 227 6.81 -10.83 16.47
C VAL A 227 8.28 -11.13 16.77
N TYR A 228 9.16 -10.13 16.59
CA TYR A 228 10.54 -10.25 17.04
C TYR A 228 10.59 -10.56 18.54
N ARG A 229 11.38 -11.57 18.93
CA ARG A 229 11.63 -11.85 20.34
C ARG A 229 12.37 -10.67 20.97
N ARG A 230 12.00 -10.30 22.19
CA ARG A 230 12.66 -9.28 23.01
C ARG A 230 14.20 -9.36 22.98
N ALA A 231 14.78 -10.56 23.07
CA ALA A 231 16.23 -10.76 23.04
C ALA A 231 16.91 -10.27 21.74
N ALA A 232 16.21 -10.31 20.60
CA ALA A 232 16.72 -9.74 19.35
C ALA A 232 16.71 -8.20 19.41
N LEU A 233 15.62 -7.62 19.93
CA LEU A 233 15.50 -6.17 20.11
C LEU A 233 16.54 -5.63 21.11
N GLU A 234 16.84 -6.36 22.19
CA GLU A 234 17.83 -5.95 23.21
C GLU A 234 19.23 -5.80 22.64
N ARG A 235 19.56 -6.61 21.64
CA ARG A 235 20.85 -6.53 20.97
C ARG A 235 20.86 -5.47 19.86
N LEU A 236 19.75 -5.32 19.12
CA LEU A 236 19.57 -4.20 18.20
C LEU A 236 19.71 -2.85 18.92
N ALA A 237 19.24 -2.77 20.17
CA ALA A 237 19.36 -1.59 21.01
C ALA A 237 20.81 -1.17 21.31
N GLY A 238 21.80 -2.03 21.03
CA GLY A 238 23.23 -1.68 21.07
C GLY A 238 23.69 -0.81 19.90
N LEU A 239 22.90 -0.68 18.83
CA LEU A 239 23.22 0.09 17.63
C LEU A 239 22.90 1.58 17.80
N THR A 240 23.50 2.22 18.81
CA THR A 240 23.20 3.61 19.20
C THR A 240 23.37 4.65 18.08
N GLN A 241 24.14 4.33 17.04
CA GLN A 241 24.40 5.12 15.85
C GLN A 241 23.27 5.12 14.81
N LEU A 242 22.29 4.21 14.93
CA LEU A 242 21.16 4.10 14.00
C LEU A 242 20.28 5.36 14.08
N GLN A 243 19.93 5.86 12.90
CA GLN A 243 19.03 6.99 12.69
C GLN A 243 17.65 6.54 12.19
N SER A 244 17.59 5.43 11.43
CA SER A 244 16.37 4.85 10.90
C SER A 244 16.31 3.35 11.19
N LEU A 245 15.19 2.89 11.75
CA LEU A 245 14.93 1.49 12.01
C LEU A 245 13.54 1.12 11.50
N GLN A 246 13.45 0.16 10.59
CA GLN A 246 12.18 -0.43 10.17
C GLN A 246 12.12 -1.89 10.61
N LEU A 247 11.09 -2.24 11.35
CA LEU A 247 10.79 -3.58 11.83
C LEU A 247 9.50 -4.08 11.18
N SER A 248 9.40 -5.38 10.95
CA SER A 248 8.18 -5.98 10.44
C SER A 248 7.07 -5.97 11.49
N THR A 249 7.26 -6.69 12.61
CA THR A 249 6.34 -6.64 13.76
C THR A 249 7.06 -6.68 15.10
N CYS A 250 6.61 -5.86 16.04
CA CYS A 250 7.05 -5.89 17.44
C CYS A 250 5.85 -5.97 18.38
N ASN A 251 6.05 -6.35 19.65
CA ASN A 251 5.02 -6.11 20.66
C ASN A 251 5.20 -4.70 21.21
N ALA A 252 4.10 -4.03 21.54
CA ALA A 252 4.14 -2.74 22.24
C ALA A 252 4.93 -2.83 23.57
N ALA A 253 4.85 -3.98 24.25
CA ALA A 253 5.59 -4.24 25.50
C ALA A 253 7.12 -4.32 25.32
N ASP A 254 7.60 -4.55 24.10
CA ASP A 254 9.03 -4.67 23.79
C ASP A 254 9.63 -3.37 23.22
N LEU A 255 8.79 -2.37 22.86
CA LEU A 255 9.26 -1.04 22.44
C LEU A 255 10.20 -0.36 23.44
N PRO A 256 10.05 -0.51 24.78
CA PRO A 256 10.97 0.10 25.74
C PRO A 256 12.43 -0.29 25.60
N VAL A 257 12.69 -1.45 25.00
CA VAL A 257 14.04 -1.92 24.73
C VAL A 257 14.76 -0.98 23.75
N LEU A 258 14.02 -0.36 22.83
CA LEU A 258 14.57 0.53 21.80
C LEU A 258 15.03 1.89 22.34
N PHE A 259 14.78 2.24 23.62
CA PHE A 259 15.21 3.52 24.20
C PHE A 259 16.71 3.74 24.21
N ARG A 260 17.49 2.67 24.12
CA ARG A 260 18.95 2.76 24.04
C ARG A 260 19.42 3.30 22.69
N LEU A 261 18.57 3.29 21.65
CA LEU A 261 18.82 3.87 20.34
C LEU A 261 18.68 5.40 20.39
N THR A 262 19.60 6.04 21.08
CA THR A 262 19.57 7.50 21.30
C THR A 262 19.77 8.32 20.02
N GLY A 263 20.27 7.72 18.93
CA GLY A 263 20.38 8.39 17.62
C GLY A 263 19.12 8.30 16.75
N LEU A 264 18.10 7.56 17.17
CA LEU A 264 16.96 7.23 16.31
C LEU A 264 16.07 8.44 16.04
N THR A 265 15.81 8.69 14.76
CA THR A 265 14.93 9.77 14.28
C THR A 265 13.77 9.27 13.43
N SER A 266 13.90 8.07 12.87
CA SER A 266 12.87 7.39 12.08
C SER A 266 12.65 5.99 12.63
N LEU A 267 11.39 5.65 12.92
CA LEU A 267 11.01 4.33 13.41
C LEU A 267 9.80 3.82 12.65
N GLY A 268 9.94 2.63 12.05
CA GLY A 268 8.86 1.88 11.43
C GLY A 268 8.62 0.56 12.15
N PHE A 269 7.38 0.21 12.47
CA PHE A 269 7.02 -1.13 12.94
C PHE A 269 5.55 -1.44 12.69
N GLY A 270 5.19 -2.72 12.61
CA GLY A 270 3.81 -3.16 12.69
C GLY A 270 3.44 -3.78 14.03
N LEU A 271 2.20 -3.59 14.46
CA LEU A 271 1.54 -4.28 15.55
C LEU A 271 0.31 -4.97 14.99
N ASN A 272 0.04 -6.21 15.41
CA ASN A 272 -1.23 -6.89 15.12
C ASN A 272 -2.41 -6.32 15.95
N SER A 273 -2.21 -5.20 16.63
CA SER A 273 -3.16 -4.62 17.58
C SER A 273 -3.06 -3.10 17.58
N THR A 274 -3.99 -2.44 18.26
CA THR A 274 -3.97 -0.98 18.43
C THR A 274 -2.78 -0.53 19.27
N LEU A 275 -2.00 0.43 18.76
CA LEU A 275 -0.99 1.12 19.57
C LEU A 275 -1.69 2.10 20.52
N ASP A 276 -1.57 1.82 21.82
CA ASP A 276 -2.01 2.72 22.88
C ASP A 276 -0.79 3.34 23.57
N LEU A 277 -0.59 4.65 23.36
CA LEU A 277 0.52 5.38 23.94
C LEU A 277 0.43 5.50 25.48
N ILE A 278 -0.75 5.34 26.08
CA ILE A 278 -0.87 5.29 27.56
C ILE A 278 -0.20 4.03 28.09
N LYS A 279 -0.48 2.87 27.47
CA LYS A 279 0.22 1.62 27.80
C LYS A 279 1.70 1.70 27.45
N ALA A 280 2.04 2.44 26.40
CA ALA A 280 3.42 2.74 26.03
C ALA A 280 4.01 3.93 26.79
N GLY A 281 3.47 4.36 27.93
CA GLY A 281 3.95 5.51 28.72
C GLY A 281 5.48 5.61 28.91
N PRO A 282 6.22 4.50 29.12
CA PRO A 282 7.69 4.54 29.15
C PRO A 282 8.33 5.04 27.86
N CYS A 283 7.65 4.91 26.72
CA CYS A 283 8.13 5.18 25.36
C CYS A 283 8.03 6.62 24.91
N VAL A 284 7.27 7.46 25.61
CA VAL A 284 7.02 8.83 25.19
C VAL A 284 8.31 9.65 25.04
N PRO A 285 9.31 9.58 25.93
CA PRO A 285 10.56 10.34 25.76
C PRO A 285 11.37 9.95 24.51
N MET A 286 11.37 8.66 24.13
CA MET A 286 12.03 8.21 22.90
C MET A 286 11.24 8.65 21.67
N LEU A 287 9.93 8.43 21.68
CA LEU A 287 9.05 8.82 20.58
C LEU A 287 9.07 10.34 20.36
N ALA A 288 9.23 11.14 21.42
CA ALA A 288 9.31 12.60 21.36
C ALA A 288 10.50 13.13 20.55
N ARG A 289 11.49 12.28 20.24
CA ARG A 289 12.67 12.61 19.43
C ARG A 289 12.53 12.18 17.97
N LEU A 290 11.54 11.34 17.66
CA LEU A 290 11.31 10.86 16.32
C LEU A 290 10.72 11.97 15.45
N ARG A 291 11.21 12.06 14.22
CA ARG A 291 10.67 12.90 13.15
C ARG A 291 9.71 12.12 12.26
N ASP A 292 9.99 10.83 12.09
CA ASP A 292 9.22 9.94 11.24
C ASP A 292 8.79 8.71 12.04
N LEU A 293 7.48 8.46 12.08
CA LEU A 293 6.90 7.28 12.71
C LEU A 293 6.01 6.56 11.70
N ARG A 294 6.34 5.32 11.37
CA ARG A 294 5.58 4.46 10.45
C ARG A 294 5.00 3.26 11.20
N LEU A 295 3.68 3.15 11.24
CA LEU A 295 2.93 2.12 11.95
C LEU A 295 2.17 1.27 10.94
N VAL A 296 2.83 0.26 10.37
CA VAL A 296 2.22 -0.59 9.33
C VAL A 296 1.22 -1.56 9.97
N ASP A 297 0.07 -1.80 9.34
CA ASP A 297 -0.98 -2.70 9.85
C ASP A 297 -1.48 -2.39 11.28
N THR A 298 -1.17 -1.20 11.78
CA THR A 298 -1.43 -0.81 13.17
C THR A 298 -2.46 0.31 13.22
N ALA A 299 -3.52 0.10 13.99
CA ALA A 299 -4.46 1.15 14.31
C ALA A 299 -3.92 2.02 15.46
N ILE A 300 -4.00 3.34 15.31
CA ILE A 300 -3.60 4.27 16.39
C ILE A 300 -4.79 4.55 17.29
N ALA A 301 -4.69 4.24 18.58
CA ALA A 301 -5.64 4.74 19.57
C ALA A 301 -5.28 6.19 19.94
N LEU A 302 -6.14 7.15 19.54
CA LEU A 302 -5.90 8.58 19.73
C LEU A 302 -6.36 9.12 21.09
N SER A 303 -6.37 8.29 22.13
CA SER A 303 -6.91 8.64 23.46
C SER A 303 -5.97 9.44 24.37
N CYS A 304 -4.83 9.93 23.87
CA CYS A 304 -3.71 10.31 24.73
C CYS A 304 -3.28 11.76 24.52
N SER A 305 -3.11 12.51 25.63
CA SER A 305 -2.31 13.75 25.65
C SER A 305 -0.86 13.52 25.23
N ALA A 306 -0.36 12.29 25.33
CA ALA A 306 0.99 11.90 24.92
C ALA A 306 1.33 12.23 23.45
N TRP A 307 0.34 12.31 22.56
CA TRP A 307 0.58 12.77 21.17
C TRP A 307 1.08 14.21 21.11
N SER A 308 0.66 15.06 22.04
CA SER A 308 1.16 16.44 22.14
C SER A 308 2.62 16.52 22.61
N GLU A 309 3.13 15.46 23.24
CA GLU A 309 4.53 15.35 23.67
C GLU A 309 5.46 14.93 22.52
N LEU A 310 4.91 14.46 21.38
CA LEU A 310 5.68 14.10 20.19
C LEU A 310 6.08 15.32 19.37
N VAL A 311 6.71 16.30 20.02
CA VAL A 311 6.97 17.64 19.46
C VAL A 311 7.90 17.59 18.25
N ALA A 312 8.79 16.61 18.14
CA ALA A 312 9.66 16.47 16.97
C ALA A 312 9.00 15.81 15.75
N LEU A 313 7.80 15.21 15.89
CA LEU A 313 7.22 14.38 14.85
C LEU A 313 6.68 15.21 13.69
N THR A 314 7.27 15.02 12.51
CA THR A 314 6.89 15.71 11.27
C THR A 314 6.14 14.82 10.29
N SER A 315 6.30 13.50 10.39
CA SER A 315 5.65 12.51 9.52
C SER A 315 5.09 11.36 10.35
N LEU A 316 3.82 11.05 10.13
CA LEU A 316 3.13 9.93 10.77
C LEU A 316 2.47 9.09 9.69
N GLU A 317 2.79 7.81 9.63
CA GLU A 317 2.11 6.84 8.79
C GLU A 317 1.46 5.78 9.67
N ALA A 318 0.21 5.42 9.40
CA ALA A 318 -0.49 4.40 10.17
C ALA A 318 -1.55 3.68 9.34
N GLN A 319 -1.99 2.49 9.74
CA GLN A 319 -3.10 1.81 9.05
C GLN A 319 -4.40 2.56 9.22
N THR A 320 -4.78 2.92 10.45
CA THR A 320 -6.03 3.64 10.63
C THR A 320 -6.03 4.37 11.96
N LEU A 321 -6.92 5.33 12.08
CA LEU A 321 -7.20 5.97 13.37
C LEU A 321 -8.31 5.19 14.04
N ALA A 322 -8.05 4.71 15.25
CA ALA A 322 -9.04 4.00 16.06
C ALA A 322 -9.54 4.89 17.19
N PRO A 323 -10.83 4.77 17.55
CA PRO A 323 -11.33 5.34 18.79
C PRO A 323 -10.59 4.75 20.01
N PRO A 324 -10.56 5.46 21.15
CA PRO A 324 -10.08 4.91 22.41
C PRO A 324 -10.69 3.54 22.66
N LEU A 325 -9.87 2.57 23.09
CA LEU A 325 -10.37 1.28 23.55
C LEU A 325 -11.34 1.52 24.73
N ARG A 326 -12.60 1.11 24.55
CA ARG A 326 -13.65 1.22 25.59
C ARG A 326 -13.24 0.55 26.90
N GLU A 327 -12.37 -0.45 26.85
CA GLU A 327 -11.92 -1.22 28.02
C GLU A 327 -11.23 -0.37 29.10
N LEU A 328 -10.65 0.78 28.76
CA LEU A 328 -9.97 1.65 29.73
C LEU A 328 -10.91 2.67 30.40
N TRP A 329 -12.08 2.89 29.81
CA TRP A 329 -13.05 3.86 30.27
C TRP A 329 -14.29 3.06 30.67
N GLY A 330 -14.38 2.70 31.95
CA GLY A 330 -15.52 1.97 32.49
C GLY A 330 -16.87 2.53 31.97
N PRO A 331 -17.90 1.68 31.87
CA PRO A 331 -19.16 2.03 31.22
C PRO A 331 -19.69 3.36 31.78
N GLY A 332 -19.76 4.39 30.93
CA GLY A 332 -20.41 5.66 31.25
C GLY A 332 -19.50 6.89 31.39
N ARG A 333 -18.17 6.81 31.24
CA ARG A 333 -17.37 8.05 31.09
C ARG A 333 -17.37 8.51 29.63
N PRO A 334 -18.02 9.66 29.29
CA PRO A 334 -17.91 10.22 27.96
C PRO A 334 -16.44 10.52 27.67
N CYS A 335 -15.94 10.03 26.53
CA CYS A 335 -14.63 10.44 26.04
C CYS A 335 -14.59 11.98 26.02
N ASP A 336 -13.50 12.56 26.50
CA ASP A 336 -13.34 14.00 26.57
C ASP A 336 -13.69 14.66 25.21
N PRO A 337 -14.65 15.60 25.16
CA PRO A 337 -15.08 16.26 23.92
C PRO A 337 -13.98 17.13 23.29
N SER A 338 -12.85 17.31 23.99
CA SER A 338 -11.74 18.18 23.59
C SER A 338 -11.05 17.82 22.26
N GLY A 339 -11.46 16.73 21.60
CA GLY A 339 -10.96 16.30 20.29
C GLY A 339 -9.55 15.75 20.35
N TRP A 340 -9.13 15.06 19.30
CA TRP A 340 -7.84 14.38 19.27
C TRP A 340 -6.76 15.29 18.70
N ARG A 341 -5.81 15.67 19.53
CA ARG A 341 -4.69 16.53 19.10
C ARG A 341 -3.58 15.67 18.53
N LEU A 342 -3.35 15.81 17.23
CA LEU A 342 -2.15 15.30 16.60
C LEU A 342 -0.92 16.09 17.08
N PRO A 343 0.30 15.54 16.89
CA PRO A 343 1.53 16.25 17.24
C PRO A 343 1.59 17.65 16.61
N PRO A 344 2.01 18.68 17.36
CA PRO A 344 1.86 20.08 16.95
C PRO A 344 2.69 20.47 15.72
N HIS A 345 3.74 19.72 15.41
CA HIS A 345 4.63 19.95 14.27
C HIS A 345 4.45 18.92 13.14
N LEU A 346 3.37 18.13 13.18
CA LEU A 346 3.09 17.14 12.14
C LEU A 346 2.84 17.85 10.80
N CYS A 347 3.66 17.53 9.80
CA CYS A 347 3.58 18.09 8.45
C CYS A 347 2.92 17.13 7.46
N ARG A 348 3.07 15.81 7.70
CA ARG A 348 2.55 14.74 6.83
C ARG A 348 1.86 13.67 7.66
N LEU A 349 0.63 13.33 7.28
CA LEU A 349 -0.14 12.21 7.82
C LEU A 349 -0.49 11.23 6.70
N VAL A 350 -0.09 9.97 6.81
CA VAL A 350 -0.47 8.91 5.88
C VAL A 350 -1.34 7.90 6.61
N LEU A 351 -2.53 7.66 6.08
CA LEU A 351 -3.43 6.63 6.56
C LEU A 351 -3.52 5.55 5.49
N HIS A 352 -2.94 4.40 5.79
CA HIS A 352 -2.91 3.23 4.93
C HIS A 352 -4.25 2.49 4.96
N GLY A 353 -4.41 1.48 4.12
CA GLY A 353 -5.63 0.67 4.13
C GLY A 353 -6.83 1.32 3.43
N CYS A 354 -7.92 0.58 3.43
CA CYS A 354 -9.12 0.97 2.70
C CYS A 354 -10.29 1.32 3.63
N SER A 355 -10.17 1.18 4.95
CA SER A 355 -11.28 1.37 5.90
C SER A 355 -10.84 2.27 7.07
N HIS A 356 -11.61 3.34 7.28
CA HIS A 356 -11.40 4.27 8.39
C HIS A 356 -12.68 4.50 9.17
N ASP A 357 -12.54 4.53 10.49
CA ASP A 357 -13.64 4.84 11.39
C ASP A 357 -13.99 6.34 11.28
N VAL A 358 -15.25 6.62 10.94
CA VAL A 358 -15.74 7.99 10.74
C VAL A 358 -15.71 8.80 12.04
N ALA A 359 -15.99 8.17 13.18
CA ALA A 359 -15.90 8.82 14.48
C ALA A 359 -14.46 9.20 14.81
N ALA A 360 -13.52 8.38 14.35
CA ALA A 360 -12.12 8.64 14.52
C ALA A 360 -11.67 9.87 13.72
N LEU A 361 -11.92 9.87 12.41
CA LEU A 361 -11.59 10.99 11.52
C LEU A 361 -12.24 12.30 11.96
N ALA A 362 -13.51 12.25 12.40
CA ALA A 362 -14.24 13.43 12.85
C ALA A 362 -13.65 14.06 14.11
N ARG A 363 -12.95 13.31 14.95
CA ARG A 363 -12.39 13.82 16.21
C ARG A 363 -11.01 14.39 16.05
N VAL A 364 -10.30 14.08 14.96
CA VAL A 364 -8.97 14.62 14.67
C VAL A 364 -8.99 16.14 14.61
N GLN A 365 -8.09 16.75 15.38
CA GLN A 365 -7.72 18.15 15.27
C GLN A 365 -6.40 18.22 14.51
N LEU A 366 -6.46 18.80 13.32
CA LEU A 366 -5.30 18.97 12.46
C LEU A 366 -4.42 20.11 13.01
N PRO A 367 -3.10 19.90 13.15
CA PRO A 367 -2.19 20.95 13.56
C PRO A 367 -1.99 21.94 12.39
N ALA A 368 -1.67 23.19 12.71
CA ALA A 368 -1.47 24.23 11.70
C ALA A 368 -0.27 23.95 10.77
N SER A 369 0.68 23.11 11.21
CA SER A 369 1.83 22.66 10.42
C SER A 369 1.46 21.64 9.33
N LEU A 370 0.27 21.05 9.37
CA LEU A 370 -0.06 19.94 8.49
C LEU A 370 -0.20 20.43 7.05
N THR A 371 0.65 19.89 6.18
CA THR A 371 0.70 20.24 4.75
C THR A 371 0.10 19.18 3.86
N CYS A 372 0.07 17.93 4.33
CA CYS A 372 -0.34 16.78 3.53
C CYS A 372 -1.04 15.71 4.38
N ILE A 373 -2.19 15.25 3.91
CA ILE A 373 -2.87 14.03 4.37
C ILE A 373 -2.96 13.08 3.18
N GLU A 374 -2.37 11.91 3.27
CA GLU A 374 -2.40 10.89 2.22
C GLU A 374 -3.22 9.69 2.67
N PHE A 375 -4.11 9.22 1.80
CA PHE A 375 -4.81 7.96 1.99
C PHE A 375 -4.27 6.96 0.98
N THR A 376 -3.64 5.90 1.49
CA THR A 376 -2.93 4.92 0.67
C THR A 376 -3.52 3.54 0.88
N SER A 377 -4.38 3.11 -0.02
CA SER A 377 -4.78 1.70 -0.06
C SER A 377 -3.65 0.87 -0.66
N HIS A 378 -3.22 -0.20 0.02
CA HIS A 378 -2.46 -1.24 -0.67
C HIS A 378 -3.34 -1.81 -1.79
N PRO A 379 -2.84 -1.89 -3.03
CA PRO A 379 -3.63 -2.44 -4.13
C PRO A 379 -3.98 -3.89 -3.79
N SER A 380 -5.23 -4.13 -3.44
CA SER A 380 -5.74 -5.49 -3.32
C SER A 380 -5.99 -6.01 -4.73
N PRO A 381 -5.58 -7.24 -5.08
CA PRO A 381 -5.91 -7.82 -6.38
C PRO A 381 -7.42 -7.91 -6.62
N SER A 382 -8.25 -7.90 -5.57
CA SER A 382 -9.71 -7.87 -5.68
C SER A 382 -10.29 -6.48 -5.99
N HIS A 383 -9.56 -5.41 -5.71
CA HIS A 383 -10.02 -4.02 -5.85
C HIS A 383 -8.90 -3.16 -6.45
N PRO A 384 -8.78 -3.10 -7.78
CA PRO A 384 -7.71 -2.37 -8.46
C PRO A 384 -7.85 -0.85 -8.31
N SER A 385 -9.03 -0.35 -7.92
CA SER A 385 -9.24 1.06 -7.60
C SER A 385 -8.79 1.35 -6.17
N SER A 386 -7.84 2.26 -6.02
CA SER A 386 -7.33 2.77 -4.75
C SER A 386 -8.38 3.62 -4.02
N GLY A 387 -9.36 2.93 -3.44
CA GLY A 387 -10.54 3.52 -2.85
C GLY A 387 -10.45 3.74 -1.34
N LEU A 388 -10.97 4.88 -0.88
CA LEU A 388 -11.18 5.16 0.54
C LEU A 388 -12.57 4.66 0.97
N THR A 389 -12.64 3.77 1.97
CA THR A 389 -13.89 3.40 2.64
C THR A 389 -13.98 4.05 4.01
N LEU A 390 -15.12 4.67 4.26
CA LEU A 390 -15.53 5.24 5.52
C LEU A 390 -16.53 4.32 6.19
N ASP A 391 -16.11 3.73 7.30
CA ASP A 391 -16.95 2.83 8.08
C ASP A 391 -17.65 3.61 9.19
N LEU A 392 -18.97 3.69 9.07
CA LEU A 392 -19.86 4.13 10.12
C LEU A 392 -20.18 2.94 11.01
N ARG A 393 -19.40 2.76 12.07
CA ARG A 393 -19.65 1.72 13.06
C ARG A 393 -20.91 2.00 13.86
N GLN A 394 -21.68 0.95 14.17
CA GLN A 394 -22.82 1.03 15.07
C GLN A 394 -22.32 1.32 16.49
N GLN A 395 -22.12 2.60 16.76
CA GLN A 395 -22.18 3.14 18.10
C GLN A 395 -23.60 3.69 18.23
N GLU A 396 -24.30 3.35 19.32
CA GLU A 396 -25.68 3.80 19.60
C GLU A 396 -25.87 5.33 19.46
N LEU A 397 -24.77 6.08 19.50
CA LEU A 397 -24.72 7.52 19.32
C LEU A 397 -24.79 7.99 17.85
N HIS A 398 -24.36 7.18 16.88
CA HIS A 398 -24.27 7.59 15.47
C HIS A 398 -25.37 6.98 14.61
N VAL A 399 -25.74 5.73 14.89
CA VAL A 399 -26.73 4.98 14.14
C VAL A 399 -27.70 4.37 15.13
N SER A 400 -29.01 4.53 14.89
CA SER A 400 -30.05 3.93 15.72
C SER A 400 -30.00 2.41 15.63
N ALA A 401 -30.65 1.70 16.55
CA ALA A 401 -30.80 0.24 16.47
C ALA A 401 -31.47 -0.24 15.16
N ARG A 402 -32.12 0.67 14.41
CA ARG A 402 -32.78 0.41 13.12
C ARG A 402 -31.92 0.80 11.91
N GLY A 403 -30.63 1.08 12.10
CA GLY A 403 -29.73 1.47 11.01
C GLY A 403 -29.87 2.93 10.55
N GLN A 404 -30.56 3.79 11.31
CA GLN A 404 -30.78 5.18 10.90
C GLN A 404 -29.66 6.09 11.41
N LEU A 405 -29.08 6.89 10.51
CA LEU A 405 -28.10 7.90 10.89
C LEU A 405 -28.74 8.95 11.80
N LEU A 406 -28.32 8.98 13.06
CA LEU A 406 -28.76 9.97 14.04
C LEU A 406 -28.12 11.34 13.75
N PRO A 407 -28.70 12.47 14.18
CA PRO A 407 -28.11 13.80 13.98
C PRO A 407 -26.66 13.93 14.48
N ALA A 408 -26.31 13.21 15.55
CA ALA A 408 -24.94 13.14 16.05
C ALA A 408 -24.00 12.38 15.08
N GLY A 409 -24.45 11.26 14.51
CA GLY A 409 -23.73 10.54 13.46
C GLY A 409 -23.54 11.38 12.20
N GLU A 410 -24.57 12.13 11.79
CA GLU A 410 -24.48 13.06 10.66
C GLU A 410 -23.43 14.16 10.91
N ALA A 411 -23.41 14.74 12.12
CA ALA A 411 -22.42 15.76 12.47
C ALA A 411 -20.99 15.21 12.44
N VAL A 412 -20.80 13.97 12.89
CA VAL A 412 -19.51 13.25 12.85
C VAL A 412 -19.10 13.00 11.40
N LEU A 413 -19.97 12.41 10.58
CA LEU A 413 -19.71 12.16 9.17
C LEU A 413 -19.36 13.43 8.42
N ARG A 414 -20.14 14.51 8.61
CA ARG A 414 -19.85 15.81 8.01
C ARG A 414 -18.46 16.34 8.37
N LYS A 415 -18.03 16.16 9.62
CA LYS A 415 -16.71 16.61 10.06
C LYS A 415 -15.58 15.76 9.47
N ALA A 416 -15.76 14.44 9.41
CA ALA A 416 -14.82 13.55 8.73
C ALA A 416 -14.69 13.88 7.23
N LEU A 417 -15.81 14.10 6.55
CA LEU A 417 -15.83 14.51 5.14
C LEU A 417 -15.18 15.88 4.95
N GLY A 418 -15.42 16.84 5.85
CA GLY A 418 -14.73 18.13 5.80
C GLY A 418 -13.21 18.02 5.85
N LEU A 419 -12.67 17.01 6.55
CA LEU A 419 -11.25 16.69 6.55
C LEU A 419 -10.80 16.10 5.20
N LEU A 420 -11.55 15.13 4.66
CA LEU A 420 -11.22 14.44 3.40
C LEU A 420 -11.30 15.32 2.16
N VAL A 421 -12.20 16.28 2.20
CA VAL A 421 -12.46 17.24 1.13
C VAL A 421 -11.54 18.46 1.25
N GLY A 422 -10.79 18.56 2.36
CA GLY A 422 -9.88 19.67 2.61
C GLY A 422 -8.73 19.73 1.59
N PRO A 423 -8.18 20.93 1.34
CA PRO A 423 -7.09 21.13 0.37
C PRO A 423 -5.77 20.43 0.76
N LEU A 424 -5.68 19.91 1.99
CA LEU A 424 -4.51 19.20 2.50
C LEU A 424 -4.46 17.73 2.03
N VAL A 425 -5.56 17.17 1.52
CA VAL A 425 -5.64 15.75 1.16
C VAL A 425 -5.04 15.48 -0.23
N ARG A 426 -4.08 14.55 -0.33
CA ARG A 426 -3.37 14.18 -1.56
C ARG A 426 -3.26 12.65 -1.72
N PRO A 427 -3.42 12.09 -2.94
CA PRO A 427 -4.04 12.73 -4.10
C PRO A 427 -5.49 13.13 -3.80
N HIS A 428 -6.09 13.93 -4.69
CA HIS A 428 -7.52 14.26 -4.57
C HIS A 428 -8.33 12.97 -4.49
N LEU A 429 -9.34 12.95 -3.61
CA LEU A 429 -10.22 11.82 -3.36
C LEU A 429 -10.95 11.42 -4.66
N ALA A 430 -10.47 10.37 -5.34
CA ALA A 430 -11.06 9.87 -6.58
C ALA A 430 -12.19 8.87 -6.34
N PHE A 431 -12.07 8.07 -5.29
CA PHE A 431 -13.05 7.05 -4.92
C PHE A 431 -13.37 7.16 -3.43
N LEU A 432 -14.66 7.21 -3.12
CA LEU A 432 -15.18 7.21 -1.76
C LEU A 432 -16.27 6.15 -1.62
N ARG A 433 -16.10 5.24 -0.67
CA ARG A 433 -17.15 4.36 -0.18
C ARG A 433 -17.57 4.79 1.21
N VAL A 434 -18.86 4.98 1.44
CA VAL A 434 -19.44 5.18 2.78
C VAL A 434 -20.26 3.94 3.08
N GLN A 435 -19.90 3.20 4.11
CA GLN A 435 -20.55 1.94 4.47
C GLN A 435 -20.97 1.98 5.94
N TYR A 436 -22.20 1.57 6.22
CA TYR A 436 -22.62 1.26 7.59
C TYR A 436 -22.16 -0.15 7.94
N SER A 437 -21.28 -0.28 8.93
CA SER A 437 -20.79 -1.59 9.35
C SER A 437 -21.84 -2.26 10.25
N GLN A 438 -22.83 -2.89 9.64
CA GLN A 438 -23.68 -3.85 10.33
C GLN A 438 -24.07 -5.01 9.42
N GLU A 439 -23.84 -6.21 9.95
CA GLU A 439 -24.62 -7.42 9.70
C GLU A 439 -25.93 -7.32 10.49
N LEU A 440 -26.81 -6.37 10.14
CA LEU A 440 -28.15 -6.40 10.70
C LEU A 440 -28.88 -7.58 10.04
N GLU A 441 -29.10 -8.65 10.81
CA GLU A 441 -30.00 -9.76 10.42
C GLU A 441 -31.43 -9.29 10.11
N TYR A 442 -31.77 -8.03 10.43
CA TYR A 442 -33.10 -7.47 10.22
C TYR A 442 -33.03 -6.14 9.46
N GLY A 443 -33.62 -6.12 8.26
CA GLY A 443 -33.63 -4.98 7.36
C GLY A 443 -34.14 -3.67 8.00
N PRO A 444 -33.65 -2.51 7.51
CA PRO A 444 -33.96 -1.21 8.09
C PRO A 444 -35.45 -0.84 7.91
N ARG A 445 -36.17 -0.66 9.02
CA ARG A 445 -37.56 -0.18 8.99
C ARG A 445 -37.64 1.31 8.64
N GLU A 446 -38.64 1.64 7.81
CA GLU A 446 -38.99 2.94 7.24
C GLU A 446 -38.90 4.13 8.22
N LEU A 447 -37.77 4.86 8.24
CA LEU A 447 -37.80 6.30 8.51
C LEU A 447 -36.83 6.99 7.55
N ALA A 448 -37.32 8.04 6.88
CA ALA A 448 -36.56 8.89 6.00
C ALA A 448 -35.59 9.75 6.83
N GLY A 449 -34.30 9.41 6.82
CA GLY A 449 -33.25 10.28 7.34
C GLY A 449 -32.90 11.33 6.29
N CYS A 450 -32.78 12.60 6.68
CA CYS A 450 -32.25 13.65 5.79
C CYS A 450 -30.72 13.48 5.70
N HIS A 451 -30.20 12.93 4.61
CA HIS A 451 -28.74 12.79 4.36
C HIS A 451 -28.12 14.03 3.70
N ARG A 452 -28.97 14.99 3.33
CA ARG A 452 -28.61 16.26 2.69
C ARG A 452 -27.34 16.94 3.23
N ARG A 453 -27.16 17.10 4.55
CA ARG A 453 -26.09 17.99 5.04
C ARG A 453 -24.69 17.41 4.83
N TRP A 454 -24.53 16.10 4.95
CA TRP A 454 -23.22 15.48 4.71
C TRP A 454 -22.97 15.26 3.21
N LEU A 455 -24.01 15.02 2.41
CA LEU A 455 -23.90 14.98 0.95
C LEU A 455 -23.45 16.34 0.37
N VAL A 456 -23.93 17.45 0.94
CA VAL A 456 -23.46 18.80 0.60
C VAL A 456 -21.99 19.00 1.02
N ALA A 457 -21.53 18.38 2.10
CA ALA A 457 -20.14 18.49 2.55
C ALA A 457 -19.14 17.88 1.56
N LEU A 458 -19.59 16.94 0.72
CA LEU A 458 -18.78 16.37 -0.36
C LEU A 458 -18.52 17.34 -1.53
N ARG A 459 -19.21 18.50 -1.60
CA ARG A 459 -19.14 19.42 -2.75
C ARG A 459 -17.72 19.89 -3.09
N GLY A 460 -16.81 19.93 -2.12
CA GLY A 460 -15.41 20.32 -2.38
C GLY A 460 -14.56 19.21 -3.01
N ALA A 461 -15.06 17.97 -3.11
CA ALA A 461 -14.34 16.84 -3.68
C ALA A 461 -14.36 16.90 -5.21
N ALA A 462 -13.71 17.90 -5.80
CA ALA A 462 -13.72 18.11 -7.25
C ALA A 462 -13.16 16.92 -8.03
N GLY A 463 -12.28 16.12 -7.43
CA GLY A 463 -11.70 14.92 -8.02
C GLY A 463 -12.52 13.64 -7.84
N LEU A 464 -13.70 13.68 -7.19
CA LEU A 464 -14.48 12.47 -6.90
C LEU A 464 -15.11 11.90 -8.18
N GLU A 465 -14.59 10.74 -8.60
CA GLU A 465 -15.03 10.01 -9.79
C GLU A 465 -15.92 8.81 -9.43
N ALA A 466 -15.77 8.23 -8.25
CA ALA A 466 -16.55 7.08 -7.81
C ALA A 466 -17.10 7.29 -6.40
N LEU A 467 -18.42 7.13 -6.23
CA LEU A 467 -19.12 7.26 -4.95
C LEU A 467 -19.94 6.00 -4.68
N HIS A 468 -19.58 5.26 -3.63
CA HIS A 468 -20.25 4.04 -3.21
C HIS A 468 -20.94 4.29 -1.87
N LEU A 469 -22.26 4.14 -1.83
CA LEU A 469 -23.12 4.35 -0.67
C LEU A 469 -23.70 3.01 -0.24
N GLY A 470 -22.94 2.31 0.60
CA GLY A 470 -23.27 1.01 1.16
C GLY A 470 -24.29 1.11 2.29
N SER A 471 -25.44 0.46 2.13
CA SER A 471 -26.50 0.39 3.16
C SER A 471 -27.08 1.75 3.57
N VAL A 472 -26.99 2.78 2.71
CA VAL A 472 -27.57 4.11 2.94
C VAL A 472 -28.94 4.20 2.28
N LYS A 473 -30.00 4.43 3.07
CA LYS A 473 -31.35 4.67 2.53
C LYS A 473 -31.45 6.11 2.05
N LEU A 474 -31.44 6.32 0.74
CA LEU A 474 -31.50 7.66 0.15
C LEU A 474 -32.93 8.03 -0.23
N GLY A 475 -33.38 9.21 0.21
CA GLY A 475 -34.62 9.81 -0.28
C GLY A 475 -34.45 10.46 -1.65
N ARG A 476 -35.58 10.88 -2.24
CA ARG A 476 -35.58 11.67 -3.49
C ARG A 476 -34.78 12.97 -3.37
N GLU A 477 -34.89 13.65 -2.22
CA GLU A 477 -34.14 14.88 -1.96
C GLU A 477 -32.63 14.63 -1.87
N ASP A 478 -32.21 13.52 -1.24
CA ASP A 478 -30.80 13.16 -1.14
C ASP A 478 -30.20 12.88 -2.52
N LEU A 479 -30.94 12.18 -3.40
CA LEU A 479 -30.51 11.96 -4.79
C LEU A 479 -30.47 13.28 -5.59
N ALA A 480 -31.42 14.19 -5.37
CA ALA A 480 -31.37 15.50 -6.00
C ALA A 480 -30.10 16.28 -5.60
N GLU A 481 -29.69 16.17 -4.34
CA GLU A 481 -28.45 16.78 -3.82
C GLU A 481 -27.21 16.11 -4.41
N VAL A 482 -27.20 14.78 -4.57
CA VAL A 482 -26.12 14.07 -5.28
C VAL A 482 -25.98 14.59 -6.71
N VAL A 483 -27.09 14.70 -7.43
CA VAL A 483 -27.12 15.21 -8.81
C VAL A 483 -26.65 16.66 -8.89
N GLN A 484 -27.07 17.49 -7.94
CA GLN A 484 -26.75 18.92 -7.92
C GLN A 484 -25.28 19.20 -7.62
N HIS A 485 -24.65 18.42 -6.76
CA HIS A 485 -23.32 18.72 -6.22
C HIS A 485 -22.19 17.83 -6.75
N HIS A 486 -22.50 16.64 -7.26
CA HIS A 486 -21.48 15.63 -7.61
C HIS A 486 -21.43 15.31 -9.11
N GLY A 487 -21.46 16.35 -9.94
CA GLY A 487 -21.47 16.20 -11.40
C GLY A 487 -20.23 15.50 -12.01
N ASN A 488 -19.14 15.39 -11.26
CA ASN A 488 -17.92 14.71 -11.70
C ASN A 488 -17.95 13.19 -11.52
N VAL A 489 -18.91 12.66 -10.75
CA VAL A 489 -19.01 11.23 -10.47
C VAL A 489 -19.34 10.46 -11.75
N GLN A 490 -18.50 9.48 -12.04
CA GLN A 490 -18.59 8.53 -13.14
C GLN A 490 -19.14 7.17 -12.70
N GLU A 491 -18.88 6.75 -11.47
CA GLU A 491 -19.40 5.52 -10.88
C GLU A 491 -20.21 5.86 -9.62
N LEU A 492 -21.50 5.54 -9.62
CA LEU A 492 -22.37 5.68 -8.46
C LEU A 492 -22.91 4.31 -8.07
N ASP A 493 -22.66 3.91 -6.83
CA ASP A 493 -23.09 2.61 -6.31
C ASP A 493 -23.98 2.82 -5.09
N LEU A 494 -25.23 2.36 -5.15
CA LEU A 494 -26.29 2.58 -4.18
C LEU A 494 -26.78 1.23 -3.64
N HIS A 495 -26.04 0.61 -2.73
CA HIS A 495 -26.42 -0.70 -2.16
C HIS A 495 -27.55 -0.60 -1.11
N GLY A 496 -28.07 0.60 -0.83
CA GLY A 496 -29.24 0.78 0.04
C GLY A 496 -30.54 0.91 -0.74
N PRO A 497 -31.68 0.93 -0.04
CA PRO A 497 -32.99 1.26 -0.60
C PRO A 497 -32.97 2.56 -1.40
N VAL A 498 -33.36 2.51 -2.67
CA VAL A 498 -33.55 3.70 -3.51
C VAL A 498 -35.01 3.79 -3.98
N PRO A 499 -35.70 4.92 -3.76
CA PRO A 499 -37.04 5.11 -4.29
C PRO A 499 -36.97 5.16 -5.81
N GLU A 500 -37.61 4.20 -6.48
CA GLU A 500 -37.52 3.99 -7.93
C GLU A 500 -37.78 5.29 -8.72
N ARG A 501 -38.82 6.03 -8.34
CA ARG A 501 -39.19 7.31 -8.99
C ARG A 501 -38.12 8.41 -8.90
N ALA A 502 -37.13 8.26 -8.03
CA ALA A 502 -36.02 9.20 -7.91
C ALA A 502 -34.82 8.83 -8.78
N LEU A 503 -34.75 7.61 -9.33
CA LEU A 503 -33.65 7.17 -10.20
C LEU A 503 -33.55 8.02 -11.46
N SER A 504 -34.67 8.51 -12.01
CA SER A 504 -34.68 9.39 -13.18
C SER A 504 -33.93 10.71 -12.95
N LEU A 505 -33.75 11.15 -11.71
CA LEU A 505 -32.93 12.32 -11.38
C LEU A 505 -31.46 12.10 -11.76
N LEU A 506 -30.96 10.86 -11.68
CA LEU A 506 -29.57 10.50 -11.96
C LEU A 506 -29.21 10.69 -13.44
N ALA A 507 -30.19 10.68 -14.35
CA ALA A 507 -29.98 10.98 -15.77
C ALA A 507 -29.35 12.37 -16.02
N ARG A 508 -29.51 13.28 -15.06
CA ARG A 508 -28.99 14.64 -15.11
C ARG A 508 -27.50 14.73 -14.76
N MET A 509 -26.89 13.66 -14.24
CA MET A 509 -25.46 13.65 -13.93
C MET A 509 -24.64 13.64 -15.23
N PRO A 510 -23.79 14.64 -15.49
CA PRO A 510 -23.17 14.81 -16.79
C PRO A 510 -22.14 13.73 -17.14
N ARG A 511 -21.49 13.13 -16.12
CA ARG A 511 -20.39 12.17 -16.28
C ARG A 511 -20.70 10.74 -15.83
N LEU A 512 -21.92 10.45 -15.37
CA LEU A 512 -22.27 9.14 -14.85
C LEU A 512 -22.19 8.07 -15.97
N ARG A 513 -21.29 7.11 -15.79
CA ARG A 513 -21.02 6.00 -16.71
C ARG A 513 -21.47 4.66 -16.16
N LYS A 514 -21.34 4.47 -14.85
CA LYS A 514 -21.72 3.25 -14.16
C LYS A 514 -22.65 3.58 -13.01
N LEU A 515 -23.82 2.95 -13.01
CA LEU A 515 -24.77 3.03 -11.92
C LEU A 515 -24.99 1.61 -11.39
N SER A 516 -24.78 1.39 -10.11
CA SER A 516 -25.18 0.17 -9.42
C SER A 516 -26.21 0.56 -8.36
N PHE A 517 -27.30 -0.20 -8.22
CA PHE A 517 -28.25 0.02 -7.12
C PHE A 517 -28.97 -1.26 -6.71
N CYS A 518 -29.46 -1.27 -5.46
CA CYS A 518 -30.40 -2.27 -4.95
C CYS A 518 -31.81 -1.67 -4.92
N THR A 519 -32.82 -2.47 -5.26
CA THR A 519 -34.23 -2.04 -5.18
C THR A 519 -34.97 -2.78 -4.07
N ASP A 520 -35.83 -2.05 -3.35
CA ASP A 520 -36.76 -2.59 -2.35
C ASP A 520 -37.92 -3.37 -2.98
N ALA A 521 -38.06 -3.37 -4.32
CA ALA A 521 -39.07 -4.16 -5.03
C ALA A 521 -39.03 -5.65 -4.65
N PHE A 522 -37.88 -6.14 -4.18
CA PHE A 522 -37.64 -7.53 -3.80
C PHE A 522 -37.69 -7.81 -2.29
N GLN A 523 -37.95 -6.79 -1.45
CA GLN A 523 -38.22 -7.05 -0.03
C GLN A 523 -39.69 -7.39 0.15
N GLU A 524 -40.02 -8.68 0.03
CA GLU A 524 -41.35 -9.21 0.37
C GLU A 524 -41.75 -8.81 1.80
N GLY A 525 -43.02 -8.44 1.96
CA GLY A 525 -43.55 -7.78 3.15
C GLY A 525 -43.53 -8.64 4.42
N SER A 526 -42.38 -8.70 5.10
CA SER A 526 -42.27 -9.17 6.50
C SER A 526 -42.79 -8.13 7.51
N GLY A 527 -43.91 -7.49 7.17
CA GLY A 527 -44.59 -6.45 7.95
C GLY A 527 -45.37 -6.97 9.16
N GLY A 528 -44.85 -7.95 9.90
CA GLY A 528 -45.44 -8.44 11.15
C GLY A 528 -44.38 -8.75 12.21
N PRO A 529 -44.66 -8.58 13.52
CA PRO A 529 -43.80 -9.14 14.55
C PRO A 529 -43.81 -10.66 14.40
N VAL A 530 -42.62 -11.26 14.23
CA VAL A 530 -42.43 -12.71 14.34
C VAL A 530 -42.85 -13.12 15.75
N ARG A 531 -44.10 -13.53 15.90
CA ARG A 531 -44.49 -14.48 16.94
C ARG A 531 -43.96 -15.82 16.46
N THR A 532 -43.05 -16.35 17.25
CA THR A 532 -42.54 -17.72 17.16
C THR A 532 -43.67 -18.71 16.89
N HIS A 533 -43.46 -19.57 15.88
CA HIS A 533 -44.10 -20.87 15.66
C HIS A 533 -45.58 -20.99 16.03
N GLU A 534 -46.48 -20.85 15.06
CA GLU A 534 -47.63 -21.73 14.82
C GLU A 534 -48.51 -21.11 13.71
N PHE A 535 -49.02 -21.95 12.80
CA PHE A 535 -49.83 -21.66 11.60
C PHE A 535 -49.10 -21.15 10.34
N TRP A 536 -48.68 -22.11 9.51
CA TRP A 536 -48.74 -21.98 8.05
C TRP A 536 -50.00 -22.72 7.61
N ASP A 537 -51.07 -21.99 7.31
CA ASP A 537 -52.26 -22.48 6.58
C ASP A 537 -52.39 -21.62 5.31
N ASP A 538 -52.10 -22.23 4.16
CA ASP A 538 -52.50 -21.99 2.75
C ASP A 538 -52.69 -20.56 2.14
N GLY A 539 -52.27 -19.49 2.80
CA GLY A 539 -52.17 -18.15 2.18
C GLY A 539 -50.74 -17.82 1.77
N GLY A 540 -50.30 -18.23 0.57
CA GLY A 540 -48.98 -17.88 0.04
C GLY A 540 -48.78 -16.36 -0.05
N PRO A 541 -47.54 -15.84 0.03
CA PRO A 541 -47.26 -14.43 -0.16
C PRO A 541 -47.80 -13.98 -1.51
N ASP A 542 -48.56 -12.88 -1.54
CA ASP A 542 -48.99 -12.28 -2.81
C ASP A 542 -47.76 -12.09 -3.69
N PRO A 543 -47.79 -12.57 -4.96
CA PRO A 543 -46.65 -12.45 -5.85
C PRO A 543 -46.21 -10.99 -5.94
N PRO A 544 -44.92 -10.73 -6.19
CA PRO A 544 -44.39 -9.39 -6.42
C PRO A 544 -45.31 -8.66 -7.40
N ASP A 545 -45.89 -7.55 -6.94
CA ASP A 545 -46.90 -6.81 -7.66
C ASP A 545 -46.38 -6.48 -9.07
N ALA A 546 -46.90 -7.14 -10.11
CA ALA A 546 -46.43 -7.01 -11.50
C ALA A 546 -46.42 -5.53 -11.94
N ALA A 547 -47.28 -4.71 -11.33
CA ALA A 547 -47.29 -3.26 -11.50
C ALA A 547 -45.98 -2.57 -11.04
N ARG A 548 -45.32 -3.06 -9.98
CA ARG A 548 -44.01 -2.55 -9.51
C ARG A 548 -42.88 -2.95 -10.44
N ILE A 549 -42.88 -4.18 -10.95
CA ILE A 549 -41.88 -4.63 -11.94
C ILE A 549 -42.00 -3.79 -13.21
N ALA A 550 -43.22 -3.63 -13.74
CA ALA A 550 -43.48 -2.78 -14.90
C ALA A 550 -43.08 -1.30 -14.66
N ALA A 551 -43.32 -0.77 -13.45
CA ALA A 551 -42.90 0.58 -13.09
C ALA A 551 -41.37 0.73 -13.05
N LEU A 552 -40.65 -0.25 -12.49
CA LEU A 552 -39.19 -0.26 -12.47
C LEU A 552 -38.61 -0.36 -13.88
N SER A 553 -39.17 -1.23 -14.72
CA SER A 553 -38.81 -1.37 -16.14
C SER A 553 -38.99 -0.05 -16.90
N ALA A 554 -40.11 0.66 -16.67
CA ALA A 554 -40.36 1.97 -17.27
C ALA A 554 -39.34 3.04 -16.81
N ILE A 555 -38.99 3.05 -15.52
CA ILE A 555 -38.01 3.97 -14.95
C ILE A 555 -36.59 3.70 -15.48
N LEU A 556 -36.22 2.43 -15.60
CA LEU A 556 -34.94 2.02 -16.19
C LEU A 556 -34.84 2.43 -17.66
N LEU A 557 -35.93 2.28 -18.42
CA LEU A 557 -36.02 2.76 -19.79
C LEU A 557 -35.88 4.28 -19.87
N GLU A 558 -36.58 5.04 -19.02
CA GLU A 558 -36.46 6.50 -18.94
C GLU A 558 -35.02 6.92 -18.60
N LEU A 559 -34.43 6.30 -17.59
CA LEU A 559 -33.06 6.57 -17.15
C LEU A 559 -32.05 6.32 -18.28
N CYS A 560 -32.12 5.16 -18.94
CA CYS A 560 -31.21 4.81 -20.03
C CYS A 560 -31.41 5.71 -21.26
N THR A 561 -32.64 6.09 -21.56
CA THR A 561 -32.96 6.98 -22.68
C THR A 561 -32.48 8.40 -22.40
N ALA A 562 -32.72 8.94 -21.20
CA ALA A 562 -32.34 10.30 -20.81
C ALA A 562 -30.84 10.45 -20.52
N ALA A 563 -30.21 9.46 -19.89
CA ALA A 563 -28.76 9.43 -19.72
C ALA A 563 -28.05 9.24 -21.07
N GLY A 564 -28.74 8.63 -22.05
CA GLY A 564 -28.27 8.48 -23.42
C GLY A 564 -27.00 7.62 -23.50
N PRO A 565 -26.08 7.84 -24.46
CA PRO A 565 -24.87 7.03 -24.64
C PRO A 565 -23.82 7.15 -23.52
N ARG A 566 -24.06 7.99 -22.51
CA ARG A 566 -23.10 8.23 -21.41
C ARG A 566 -23.06 7.06 -20.42
N LEU A 567 -24.21 6.46 -20.16
CA LEU A 567 -24.35 5.36 -19.21
C LEU A 567 -23.92 4.07 -19.90
N ALA A 568 -22.73 3.60 -19.57
CA ALA A 568 -22.14 2.38 -20.14
C ALA A 568 -22.68 1.13 -19.43
N THR A 569 -22.96 1.22 -18.13
CA THR A 569 -23.42 0.07 -17.34
C THR A 569 -24.42 0.47 -16.28
N VAL A 570 -25.53 -0.26 -16.21
CA VAL A 570 -26.53 -0.19 -15.12
C VAL A 570 -26.58 -1.56 -14.46
N ARG A 571 -26.14 -1.66 -13.21
CA ARG A 571 -26.21 -2.89 -12.43
C ARG A 571 -27.38 -2.84 -11.47
N VAL A 572 -28.32 -3.77 -11.62
CA VAL A 572 -29.42 -3.96 -10.67
C VAL A 572 -29.06 -5.16 -9.81
N GLN A 573 -28.86 -4.94 -8.50
CA GLN A 573 -28.59 -6.03 -7.56
C GLN A 573 -29.88 -6.47 -6.89
N ALA A 574 -30.17 -7.77 -6.96
CA ALA A 574 -31.24 -8.39 -6.19
C ALA A 574 -30.66 -9.00 -4.90
N MET A 575 -31.21 -8.62 -3.75
CA MET A 575 -30.76 -9.14 -2.44
C MET A 575 -31.19 -10.60 -2.22
N HIS A 576 -32.30 -11.01 -2.82
CA HIS A 576 -32.80 -12.38 -2.79
C HIS A 576 -33.26 -12.78 -4.20
N PRO A 577 -32.89 -13.97 -4.70
CA PRO A 577 -33.48 -14.50 -5.90
C PRO A 577 -34.92 -14.88 -5.59
N SER A 578 -35.83 -14.12 -6.14
CA SER A 578 -37.27 -14.38 -6.11
C SER A 578 -37.77 -14.51 -7.55
N ASP A 579 -38.93 -15.11 -7.75
CA ASP A 579 -39.63 -15.15 -9.05
C ASP A 579 -39.77 -13.73 -9.66
N ALA A 580 -39.81 -12.70 -8.82
CA ALA A 580 -39.76 -11.29 -9.23
C ALA A 580 -38.52 -10.92 -10.06
N CYS A 581 -37.35 -11.53 -9.78
CA CYS A 581 -36.12 -11.26 -10.52
C CYS A 581 -36.17 -11.87 -11.91
N GLU A 582 -36.74 -13.07 -12.03
CA GLU A 582 -36.98 -13.71 -13.32
C GLU A 582 -38.02 -12.93 -14.13
N ALA A 583 -39.12 -12.49 -13.50
CA ALA A 583 -40.11 -11.64 -14.15
C ALA A 583 -39.54 -10.29 -14.60
N LEU A 584 -38.66 -9.66 -13.79
CA LEU A 584 -37.94 -8.45 -14.23
C LEU A 584 -37.04 -8.77 -15.43
N LEU A 585 -36.31 -9.89 -15.42
CA LEU A 585 -35.48 -10.31 -16.54
C LEU A 585 -36.30 -10.55 -17.81
N GLU A 586 -37.50 -11.14 -17.70
CA GLU A 586 -38.42 -11.34 -18.81
C GLU A 586 -38.92 -10.01 -19.38
N ASP A 587 -39.45 -9.10 -18.54
CA ASP A 587 -39.85 -7.75 -18.95
C ASP A 587 -38.70 -6.98 -19.62
N MET A 588 -37.48 -7.22 -19.13
CA MET A 588 -36.27 -6.62 -19.66
C MET A 588 -35.86 -7.15 -21.04
N LEU A 589 -36.32 -8.34 -21.45
CA LEU A 589 -36.11 -8.85 -22.81
C LEU A 589 -36.91 -8.04 -23.84
N ASP A 590 -37.93 -7.30 -23.43
CA ASP A 590 -38.70 -6.43 -24.32
C ASP A 590 -38.09 -5.02 -24.46
N LEU A 591 -37.05 -4.69 -23.68
CA LEU A 591 -36.33 -3.43 -23.81
C LEU A 591 -35.52 -3.36 -25.13
N PRO A 592 -35.34 -2.16 -25.72
CA PRO A 592 -34.48 -1.97 -26.88
C PRO A 592 -33.09 -2.57 -26.67
N SER A 593 -32.52 -3.19 -27.71
CA SER A 593 -31.23 -3.89 -27.65
C SER A 593 -30.08 -3.02 -27.10
N GLU A 594 -30.09 -1.72 -27.42
CA GLU A 594 -29.12 -0.75 -26.89
C GLU A 594 -29.19 -0.61 -25.37
N VAL A 595 -30.40 -0.57 -24.80
CA VAL A 595 -30.62 -0.49 -23.35
C VAL A 595 -30.22 -1.80 -22.70
N ARG A 596 -30.65 -2.93 -23.28
CA ARG A 596 -30.35 -4.28 -22.81
C ARG A 596 -28.86 -4.55 -22.73
N SER A 597 -28.09 -4.08 -23.72
CA SER A 597 -26.63 -4.29 -23.75
C SER A 597 -25.87 -3.61 -22.61
N ARG A 598 -26.49 -2.65 -21.93
CA ARG A 598 -25.89 -1.88 -20.83
C ARG A 598 -26.34 -2.35 -19.46
N LEU A 599 -27.41 -3.14 -19.39
CA LEU A 599 -27.99 -3.53 -18.12
C LEU A 599 -27.48 -4.89 -17.69
N VAL A 600 -27.02 -4.96 -16.44
CA VAL A 600 -26.49 -6.16 -15.80
C VAL A 600 -27.35 -6.41 -14.57
N VAL A 601 -28.18 -7.44 -14.61
CA VAL A 601 -28.90 -7.90 -13.41
C VAL A 601 -27.99 -8.88 -12.69
N ASP A 602 -27.71 -8.60 -11.43
CA ASP A 602 -26.92 -9.46 -10.56
C ASP A 602 -27.84 -10.08 -9.52
N THR A 603 -28.07 -11.39 -9.63
CA THR A 603 -28.96 -12.16 -8.77
C THR A 603 -28.26 -12.67 -7.50
N GLY A 604 -27.02 -12.25 -7.23
CA GLY A 604 -26.28 -12.60 -6.01
C GLY A 604 -25.75 -14.03 -5.95
N TYR A 605 -26.09 -14.90 -6.91
CA TYR A 605 -25.54 -16.25 -7.03
C TYR A 605 -24.32 -16.26 -7.95
N ALA A 606 -23.12 -16.15 -7.37
CA ALA A 606 -21.87 -16.43 -8.07
C ALA A 606 -21.64 -17.93 -8.38
N HIS A 607 -22.61 -18.82 -8.11
CA HIS A 607 -22.40 -20.28 -8.09
C HIS A 607 -23.44 -21.16 -8.81
N ARG A 608 -24.40 -20.62 -9.54
CA ARG A 608 -25.12 -21.41 -10.57
C ARG A 608 -25.01 -20.67 -11.90
N GLY A 609 -24.42 -21.37 -12.87
CA GLY A 609 -23.85 -20.82 -14.11
C GLY A 609 -24.84 -20.21 -15.05
#